data_AF-I9QGA0-F1
#
_entry.id   AF-I9QGA0-F1
#
_cell.length_a   1.000
_cell.length_b   1.000
_cell.length_c   1.000
_cell.angle_alpha   90.00
_cell.angle_beta   90.00
_cell.angle_gamma   90.00
#
_symmetry.space_group_name_H-M   'P 1'
#
loop_
_entity.id
_entity.type
_entity.pdbx_description
1 polymer ?
#
loop_
_entity_poly.entity_id
_entity_poly.type
_entity_poly.pdbx_seq_one_letter_code
_entity_poly.pdbx_strand_id
1 'polypeptide(L)'
;MLLSKNSNSIIVTLLLLLYPILYTYGWGFFSFGFIPTILLMISYWIFNRHLYLQYPKVLFLYISYFLIARVLCATSLSTLIAPSTTSMMVVLGFFLFCLRNADIKLFLRCYRIIAFTCIIFFFFQELMYYTIGYRFSGILTVFPLTLGGVDGIDASVWEMARMSADRSSSFFSEPAHFVQFLLPLLILEFLFVSKKKAYLRGSVIAITLLALQSGNALIGLAVFSVFFLCFLYSKFNHAIFLGSLLLILALGIFATSAMLNTEQGEKLLERQEQLNSDQIGSSGFLRIWRGYFVYSSLSLKEQILGVNNKEVLKKRIKKSSVNWSFKDENDLYFNTVQSFLLYTGVVGLFLFLLFIIWIWKENNLAGRCILITFCALCCIASLFFTHTMLLYLILSILMKRENVKCEMIRIKI
;
A
#
# COMPACT_ATOMS: atom_id res chain seq x y z
N MET A 1 -13.05 -11.59 -31.87
CA MET A 1 -13.85 -10.46 -31.34
C MET A 1 -12.89 -9.51 -30.62
N LEU A 2 -12.51 -8.43 -31.31
CA LEU A 2 -11.47 -7.49 -30.91
C LEU A 2 -11.94 -6.64 -29.73
N LEU A 3 -11.36 -6.82 -28.55
CA LEU A 3 -11.50 -5.86 -27.45
C LEU A 3 -10.92 -4.53 -27.94
N SER A 4 -11.78 -3.51 -28.07
CA SER A 4 -11.33 -2.16 -28.38
C SER A 4 -10.30 -1.69 -27.33
N LYS A 5 -9.37 -0.82 -27.71
CA LYS A 5 -8.33 -0.26 -26.82
C LYS A 5 -8.90 0.24 -25.47
N ASN A 6 -10.13 0.74 -25.49
CA ASN A 6 -10.85 1.17 -24.28
C ASN A 6 -11.28 0.00 -23.38
N SER A 7 -11.83 -1.08 -23.94
CA SER A 7 -12.27 -2.27 -23.16
C SER A 7 -11.10 -2.91 -22.41
N ASN A 8 -9.96 -2.96 -23.09
CA ASN A 8 -8.67 -3.41 -22.58
C ASN A 8 -8.16 -2.57 -21.39
N SER A 9 -8.25 -1.24 -21.49
CA SER A 9 -7.89 -0.33 -20.40
C SER A 9 -8.81 -0.46 -19.17
N ILE A 10 -10.11 -0.76 -19.39
CA ILE A 10 -11.09 -0.98 -18.32
C ILE A 10 -10.70 -2.20 -17.49
N ILE A 11 -10.42 -3.34 -18.12
CA ILE A 11 -10.09 -4.58 -17.41
C ILE A 11 -8.80 -4.40 -16.59
N VAL A 12 -7.77 -3.79 -17.17
CA VAL A 12 -6.51 -3.49 -16.46
C VAL A 12 -6.76 -2.61 -15.23
N THR A 13 -7.56 -1.56 -15.40
CA THR A 13 -7.91 -0.61 -14.34
C THR A 13 -8.69 -1.29 -13.21
N LEU A 14 -9.73 -2.07 -13.55
CA LEU A 14 -10.55 -2.78 -12.59
C LEU A 14 -9.71 -3.79 -11.82
N LEU A 15 -8.86 -4.56 -12.50
CA LEU A 15 -8.00 -5.52 -11.84
C LEU A 15 -7.01 -4.84 -10.89
N LEU A 16 -6.39 -3.73 -11.28
CA LEU A 16 -5.49 -2.97 -10.40
C LEU A 16 -6.21 -2.44 -9.14
N LEU A 17 -7.46 -1.98 -9.28
CA LEU A 17 -8.24 -1.45 -8.17
C LEU A 17 -8.87 -2.52 -7.27
N LEU A 18 -9.23 -3.67 -7.83
CA LEU A 18 -9.79 -4.81 -7.09
C LEU A 18 -8.71 -5.72 -6.51
N TYR A 19 -7.48 -5.65 -7.00
CA TYR A 19 -6.36 -6.46 -6.50
C TYR A 19 -6.26 -6.47 -4.96
N PRO A 20 -6.33 -5.33 -4.25
CA PRO A 20 -6.22 -5.31 -2.80
C PRO A 20 -7.30 -6.14 -2.08
N ILE A 21 -8.51 -6.17 -2.65
CA ILE A 21 -9.64 -6.94 -2.12
C ILE A 21 -9.45 -8.42 -2.49
N LEU A 22 -9.18 -8.68 -3.77
CA LEU A 22 -9.02 -10.03 -4.32
C LEU A 22 -7.81 -10.78 -3.76
N TYR A 23 -6.76 -10.07 -3.33
CA TYR A 23 -5.58 -10.69 -2.75
C TYR A 23 -5.87 -11.47 -1.46
N THR A 24 -6.94 -11.09 -0.75
CA THR A 24 -7.38 -11.76 0.50
C THR A 24 -7.89 -13.18 0.25
N TYR A 25 -8.33 -13.48 -0.97
CA TYR A 25 -8.89 -14.77 -1.35
C TYR A 25 -7.89 -15.56 -2.19
N GLY A 26 -7.88 -16.88 -2.05
CA GLY A 26 -7.01 -17.75 -2.85
C GLY A 26 -6.60 -19.03 -2.17
N TRP A 27 -5.80 -19.81 -2.89
CA TRP A 27 -5.25 -21.08 -2.42
C TRP A 27 -3.76 -20.95 -2.15
N GLY A 28 -3.41 -20.77 -0.88
CA GLY A 28 -2.03 -20.56 -0.43
C GLY A 28 -1.38 -19.38 -1.15
N PHE A 29 -0.39 -19.67 -1.99
CA PHE A 29 0.34 -18.65 -2.75
C PHE A 29 -0.48 -18.03 -3.91
N PHE A 30 -1.47 -18.75 -4.45
CA PHE A 30 -2.24 -18.32 -5.62
C PHE A 30 -3.49 -17.53 -5.19
N SER A 31 -3.32 -16.22 -5.03
CA SER A 31 -4.45 -15.33 -4.74
C SER A 31 -5.35 -15.06 -5.94
N PHE A 32 -6.60 -14.69 -5.69
CA PHE A 32 -7.56 -14.27 -6.72
C PHE A 32 -7.21 -12.90 -7.30
N GLY A 33 -6.23 -12.18 -6.75
CA GLY A 33 -5.58 -11.05 -7.45
C GLY A 33 -4.49 -11.53 -8.42
N PHE A 34 -3.70 -12.52 -7.99
CA PHE A 34 -2.56 -13.04 -8.74
C PHE A 34 -2.97 -13.81 -10.02
N ILE A 35 -3.92 -14.73 -9.91
CA ILE A 35 -4.35 -15.59 -11.02
C ILE A 35 -4.90 -14.74 -12.20
N PRO A 36 -5.86 -13.82 -12.00
CA PRO A 36 -6.38 -13.00 -13.09
C PRO A 36 -5.33 -12.08 -13.70
N THR A 37 -4.34 -11.63 -12.93
CA THR A 37 -3.21 -10.84 -13.46
C THR A 37 -2.40 -11.62 -14.48
N ILE A 38 -2.05 -12.87 -14.17
CA ILE A 38 -1.34 -13.74 -15.11
C ILE A 38 -2.20 -14.03 -16.33
N LEU A 39 -3.47 -14.41 -16.14
CA LEU A 39 -4.39 -14.70 -17.23
C LEU A 39 -4.61 -13.48 -18.14
N LEU A 40 -4.66 -12.27 -17.57
CA LEU A 40 -4.76 -11.04 -18.34
C LEU A 40 -3.51 -10.81 -19.18
N MET A 41 -2.32 -10.97 -18.61
CA MET A 41 -1.06 -10.78 -19.34
C MET A 41 -0.88 -11.84 -20.44
N ILE A 42 -1.21 -13.11 -20.16
CA ILE A 42 -1.17 -14.21 -21.15
C ILE A 42 -2.19 -13.98 -22.25
N SER A 43 -3.44 -13.62 -21.94
CA SER A 43 -4.46 -13.36 -22.95
C SER A 43 -4.04 -12.22 -23.87
N TYR A 44 -3.47 -11.15 -23.33
CA TYR A 44 -2.88 -10.08 -24.14
C TYR A 44 -1.77 -10.55 -25.06
N TRP A 45 -0.88 -11.41 -24.56
CA TRP A 45 0.20 -11.98 -25.37
C TRP A 45 -0.35 -12.88 -26.49
N ILE A 46 -1.34 -13.74 -26.20
CA ILE A 46 -2.00 -14.60 -27.19
C ILE A 46 -2.68 -13.76 -28.28
N PHE A 47 -3.49 -12.77 -27.90
CA PHE A 47 -4.29 -11.98 -28.85
C PHE A 47 -3.46 -10.99 -29.66
N ASN A 48 -2.40 -10.40 -29.10
CA ASN A 48 -1.57 -9.41 -29.78
C ASN A 48 -0.26 -9.98 -30.33
N ARG A 49 0.01 -11.28 -30.11
CA ARG A 49 1.27 -12.00 -30.36
C ARG A 49 2.50 -11.45 -29.63
N HIS A 50 2.34 -10.36 -28.89
CA HIS A 50 3.40 -9.65 -28.19
C HIS A 50 2.85 -8.97 -26.94
N LEU A 51 3.67 -8.91 -25.90
CA LEU A 51 3.42 -8.15 -24.69
C LEU A 51 4.33 -6.91 -24.65
N TYR A 52 3.72 -5.73 -24.72
CA TYR A 52 4.45 -4.47 -24.61
C TYR A 52 4.50 -3.98 -23.17
N LEU A 53 5.71 -3.99 -22.59
CA LEU A 53 5.95 -3.45 -21.25
C LEU A 53 6.60 -2.06 -21.36
N GLN A 54 6.21 -1.14 -20.47
CA GLN A 54 6.85 0.17 -20.34
C GLN A 54 7.56 0.28 -19.01
N TYR A 55 8.84 0.62 -19.02
CA TYR A 55 9.62 0.78 -17.79
C TYR A 55 10.42 2.09 -17.75
N PRO A 56 10.52 2.72 -16.57
CA PRO A 56 11.49 3.78 -16.30
C PRO A 56 12.91 3.21 -16.22
N LYS A 57 13.88 3.82 -16.93
CA LYS A 57 15.30 3.39 -16.91
C LYS A 57 15.85 3.26 -15.49
N VAL A 58 15.48 4.20 -14.61
CA VAL A 58 15.96 4.25 -13.23
C VAL A 58 15.43 3.08 -12.39
N LEU A 59 14.20 2.63 -12.64
CA LEU A 59 13.64 1.45 -11.96
C LEU A 59 14.40 0.17 -12.34
N PHE A 60 14.88 0.09 -13.58
CA PHE A 60 15.64 -1.07 -14.05
C PHE A 60 16.93 -1.29 -13.26
N LEU A 61 17.58 -0.23 -12.77
CA LEU A 61 18.75 -0.33 -11.90
C LEU A 61 18.41 -1.10 -10.62
N TYR A 62 17.32 -0.72 -9.96
CA TYR A 62 16.85 -1.40 -8.75
C TYR A 62 16.45 -2.86 -9.02
N ILE A 63 15.70 -3.14 -10.09
CA ILE A 63 15.28 -4.51 -10.44
C ILE A 63 16.49 -5.39 -10.73
N SER A 64 17.45 -4.89 -11.52
CA SER A 64 18.66 -5.62 -11.86
C SER A 64 19.47 -5.94 -10.61
N TYR A 65 19.62 -4.96 -9.73
CA TYR A 65 20.29 -5.15 -8.45
C TYR A 65 19.55 -6.14 -7.54
N PHE A 66 18.23 -6.08 -7.46
CA PHE A 66 17.42 -7.04 -6.70
C PHE A 66 17.69 -8.48 -7.18
N LEU A 67 17.70 -8.70 -8.50
CA LEU A 67 17.99 -10.00 -9.10
C LEU A 67 19.42 -10.46 -8.77
N ILE A 68 20.40 -9.56 -8.87
CA ILE A 68 21.80 -9.86 -8.48
C ILE A 68 21.88 -10.25 -7.00
N ALA A 69 21.27 -9.47 -6.11
CA ALA A 69 21.22 -9.78 -4.67
C ALA A 69 20.57 -11.15 -4.42
N ARG A 70 19.53 -11.52 -5.19
CA ARG A 70 18.91 -12.84 -5.11
C ARG A 70 19.86 -13.96 -5.53
N VAL A 71 20.58 -13.79 -6.65
CA VAL A 71 21.57 -14.77 -7.12
C VAL A 71 22.69 -14.95 -6.09
N LEU A 72 23.21 -13.86 -5.55
CA LEU A 72 24.30 -13.90 -4.56
C LEU A 72 23.90 -14.59 -3.25
N CYS A 73 22.63 -14.49 -2.85
CA CYS A 73 22.12 -15.12 -1.63
C CYS A 73 21.46 -16.50 -1.86
N ALA A 74 21.35 -16.98 -3.10
CA ALA A 74 20.73 -18.26 -3.39
C ALA A 74 21.63 -19.41 -2.93
N THR A 75 21.06 -20.35 -2.16
CA THR A 75 21.76 -21.55 -1.69
C THR A 75 21.43 -22.78 -2.53
N SER A 76 20.40 -22.68 -3.38
CA SER A 76 19.89 -23.73 -4.26
C SER A 76 18.97 -23.12 -5.32
N LEU A 77 18.66 -23.89 -6.38
CA LEU A 77 17.71 -23.47 -7.43
C LEU A 77 16.31 -23.17 -6.86
N SER A 78 15.86 -23.92 -5.85
CA SER A 78 14.57 -23.69 -5.18
C SER A 78 14.54 -22.37 -4.41
N THR A 79 15.66 -21.98 -3.79
CA THR A 79 15.76 -20.65 -3.19
C THR A 79 15.90 -19.55 -4.24
N LEU A 80 16.51 -19.82 -5.39
CA LEU A 80 16.60 -18.84 -6.48
C LEU A 80 15.21 -18.52 -7.06
N ILE A 81 14.44 -19.56 -7.40
CA ILE A 81 13.09 -19.49 -8.00
C ILE A 81 12.03 -19.76 -6.93
N ALA A 82 12.17 -19.13 -5.77
CA ALA A 82 11.19 -19.29 -4.70
C ALA A 82 9.85 -18.63 -5.09
N PRO A 83 8.71 -19.14 -4.58
CA PRO A 83 7.41 -18.54 -4.84
C PRO A 83 7.38 -17.02 -4.60
N SER A 84 8.01 -16.52 -3.53
CA SER A 84 8.11 -15.08 -3.23
C SER A 84 8.75 -14.26 -4.34
N THR A 85 9.78 -14.80 -4.99
CA THR A 85 10.48 -14.16 -6.11
C THR A 85 9.60 -14.18 -7.35
N THR A 86 8.92 -15.30 -7.62
CA THR A 86 7.95 -15.40 -8.72
C THR A 86 6.78 -14.43 -8.54
N SER A 87 6.20 -14.32 -7.33
CA SER A 87 5.13 -13.35 -7.08
C SER A 87 5.57 -11.93 -7.34
N MET A 88 6.78 -11.59 -6.88
CA MET A 88 7.34 -10.26 -7.11
C MET A 88 7.52 -9.98 -8.60
N MET A 89 8.06 -10.93 -9.37
CA MET A 89 8.26 -10.74 -10.82
C MET A 89 6.94 -10.56 -11.55
N VAL A 90 5.89 -11.28 -11.17
CA VAL A 90 4.54 -11.10 -11.73
C VAL A 90 3.96 -9.75 -11.35
N VAL A 91 4.05 -9.36 -10.07
CA VAL A 91 3.60 -8.05 -9.59
C VAL A 91 4.33 -6.91 -10.32
N LEU A 92 5.64 -7.03 -10.50
CA LEU A 92 6.44 -6.09 -11.27
C LEU A 92 6.08 -6.09 -12.76
N GLY A 93 5.90 -7.26 -13.37
CA GLY A 93 5.44 -7.38 -14.75
C GLY A 93 4.08 -6.71 -14.96
N PHE A 94 3.16 -6.90 -14.01
CA PHE A 94 1.85 -6.26 -14.00
C PHE A 94 1.95 -4.75 -13.79
N PHE A 95 2.86 -4.27 -12.95
CA PHE A 95 3.17 -2.84 -12.81
C PHE A 95 3.56 -2.22 -14.16
N LEU A 96 4.53 -2.82 -14.85
CA LEU A 96 5.02 -2.34 -16.16
C LEU A 96 3.94 -2.43 -17.25
N PHE A 97 3.08 -3.44 -17.16
CA PHE A 97 1.94 -3.62 -18.05
C PHE A 97 0.85 -2.55 -17.82
N CYS A 98 0.55 -2.23 -16.55
CA CYS A 98 -0.39 -1.17 -16.18
C CYS A 98 0.10 0.20 -16.65
N LEU A 99 1.41 0.48 -16.53
CA LEU A 99 1.99 1.73 -17.04
C LEU A 99 1.70 1.95 -18.53
N ARG A 100 1.58 0.90 -19.33
CA ARG A 100 1.23 1.04 -20.76
C ARG A 100 -0.26 1.23 -20.99
N ASN A 101 -1.09 0.51 -20.25
CA ASN A 101 -2.49 0.28 -20.60
C ASN A 101 -3.50 1.05 -19.73
N ALA A 102 -3.08 1.60 -18.59
CA ALA A 102 -3.97 2.38 -17.72
C ALA A 102 -4.14 3.81 -18.25
N ASP A 103 -5.40 4.24 -18.37
CA ASP A 103 -5.80 5.63 -18.65
C ASP A 103 -6.27 6.30 -17.36
N ILE A 104 -5.80 7.51 -17.08
CA ILE A 104 -6.08 8.17 -15.81
C ILE A 104 -7.54 8.59 -15.63
N LYS A 105 -8.22 9.00 -16.71
CA LYS A 105 -9.62 9.44 -16.65
C LYS A 105 -10.52 8.26 -16.35
N LEU A 106 -10.27 7.14 -17.03
CA LEU A 106 -10.96 5.89 -16.78
C LEU A 106 -10.66 5.34 -15.38
N PHE A 107 -9.39 5.36 -15.00
CA PHE A 107 -8.93 4.94 -13.67
C PHE A 107 -9.71 5.66 -12.57
N LEU A 108 -9.76 6.99 -12.63
CA LEU A 108 -10.47 7.80 -11.66
C LEU A 108 -11.98 7.52 -11.61
N ARG A 109 -12.60 7.23 -12.77
CA ARG A 109 -14.02 6.86 -12.82
C ARG A 109 -14.28 5.54 -12.09
N CYS A 110 -13.51 4.50 -12.40
CA CYS A 110 -13.64 3.19 -11.74
C CYS A 110 -13.29 3.26 -10.25
N TYR A 111 -12.24 4.01 -9.90
CA TYR A 111 -11.78 4.16 -8.52
C TYR A 111 -12.85 4.79 -7.63
N ARG A 112 -13.55 5.83 -8.11
CA ARG A 112 -14.69 6.42 -7.40
C ARG A 112 -15.78 5.40 -7.13
N ILE A 113 -16.19 4.63 -8.14
CA ILE A 113 -17.28 3.65 -8.00
C ILE A 113 -16.92 2.61 -6.94
N ILE A 114 -15.73 2.02 -7.04
CA ILE A 114 -15.27 0.99 -6.11
C ILE A 114 -15.10 1.58 -4.69
N ALA A 115 -14.43 2.72 -4.56
CA ALA A 115 -14.20 3.35 -3.27
C ALA A 115 -15.50 3.75 -2.56
N PHE A 116 -16.45 4.36 -3.27
CA PHE A 116 -17.73 4.73 -2.65
C PHE A 116 -18.58 3.51 -2.30
N THR A 117 -18.50 2.42 -3.07
CA THR A 117 -19.11 1.14 -2.68
C THR A 117 -18.52 0.64 -1.35
N CYS A 118 -17.18 0.71 -1.21
CA CYS A 118 -16.51 0.33 0.03
C CYS A 118 -16.88 1.26 1.21
N ILE A 119 -17.00 2.57 0.97
CA ILE A 119 -17.37 3.56 1.99
C ILE A 119 -18.81 3.34 2.48
N ILE A 120 -19.76 3.13 1.56
CA ILE A 120 -21.16 2.84 1.91
C ILE A 120 -21.22 1.59 2.78
N PHE A 121 -20.53 0.53 2.37
CA PHE A 121 -20.50 -0.71 3.13
C PHE A 121 -19.80 -0.56 4.49
N PHE A 122 -18.76 0.27 4.60
CA PHE A 122 -18.13 0.60 5.89
C PHE A 122 -19.11 1.28 6.86
N PHE A 123 -19.86 2.29 6.40
CA PHE A 123 -20.86 2.93 7.27
C PHE A 123 -22.02 2.00 7.62
N PHE A 124 -22.36 1.06 6.73
CA PHE A 124 -23.28 -0.02 7.06
C PHE A 124 -22.74 -0.93 8.18
N GLN A 125 -21.46 -1.32 8.14
CA GLN A 125 -20.83 -2.11 9.21
C GLN A 125 -20.83 -1.37 10.55
N GLU A 126 -20.50 -0.07 10.57
CA GLU A 126 -20.54 0.73 11.80
C GLU A 126 -21.97 0.89 12.32
N LEU A 127 -22.95 1.14 11.44
CA LEU A 127 -24.36 1.23 11.83
C LEU A 127 -24.85 -0.08 12.47
N MET A 128 -24.51 -1.23 11.88
CA MET A 128 -24.83 -2.54 12.45
C MET A 128 -24.22 -2.75 13.83
N TYR A 129 -22.96 -2.31 14.03
CA TYR A 129 -22.32 -2.43 15.33
C TYR A 129 -23.06 -1.62 16.41
N TYR A 130 -23.42 -0.37 16.12
CA TYR A 130 -24.13 0.47 17.09
C TYR A 130 -25.59 0.07 17.32
N THR A 131 -26.21 -0.66 16.40
CA THR A 131 -27.63 -1.06 16.51
C THR A 131 -27.84 -2.49 16.99
N ILE A 132 -26.96 -3.42 16.58
CA ILE A 132 -27.12 -4.87 16.83
C ILE A 132 -25.92 -5.45 17.61
N GLY A 133 -24.81 -4.71 17.75
CA GLY A 133 -23.63 -5.14 18.51
C GLY A 133 -22.63 -6.01 17.74
N TYR A 134 -22.89 -6.30 16.46
CA TYR A 134 -21.97 -7.06 15.60
C TYR A 134 -21.75 -6.38 14.24
N ARG A 135 -20.60 -6.65 13.64
CA ARG A 135 -20.23 -6.16 12.30
C ARG A 135 -20.40 -7.28 11.28
N PHE A 136 -21.10 -7.02 10.17
CA PHE A 136 -21.13 -7.97 9.06
C PHE A 136 -19.77 -8.01 8.37
N SER A 137 -19.21 -9.20 8.14
CA SER A 137 -17.93 -9.34 7.45
C SER A 137 -18.07 -8.91 5.98
N GLY A 138 -17.19 -8.01 5.53
CA GLY A 138 -17.05 -7.72 4.10
C GLY A 138 -16.23 -8.75 3.34
N ILE A 139 -15.54 -9.64 4.05
CA ILE A 139 -14.79 -10.73 3.45
C ILE A 139 -15.70 -11.94 3.36
N LEU A 140 -15.86 -12.45 2.13
CA LEU A 140 -16.70 -13.59 1.82
C LEU A 140 -15.99 -14.89 2.21
N THR A 141 -16.37 -15.45 3.36
CA THR A 141 -15.77 -16.65 3.97
C THR A 141 -16.14 -17.95 3.25
N VAL A 142 -17.04 -17.87 2.25
CA VAL A 142 -17.31 -18.96 1.29
C VAL A 142 -16.09 -19.26 0.42
N PHE A 143 -15.19 -18.29 0.24
CA PHE A 143 -13.95 -18.47 -0.50
C PHE A 143 -12.77 -18.75 0.44
N PRO A 144 -11.77 -19.54 0.00
CA PRO A 144 -10.56 -19.78 0.77
C PRO A 144 -9.78 -18.48 0.95
N LEU A 145 -9.22 -18.29 2.14
CA LEU A 145 -8.47 -17.10 2.51
C LEU A 145 -6.96 -17.34 2.36
N THR A 146 -6.24 -16.35 1.85
CA THR A 146 -4.75 -16.36 1.82
C THR A 146 -4.13 -15.87 3.12
N LEU A 147 -4.97 -15.42 4.06
CA LEU A 147 -4.56 -14.98 5.39
C LEU A 147 -4.02 -16.20 6.16
N GLY A 148 -2.85 -16.06 6.81
CA GLY A 148 -2.17 -17.16 7.52
C GLY A 148 -1.11 -17.92 6.73
N GLY A 149 -0.88 -17.57 5.45
CA GLY A 149 0.19 -18.19 4.65
C GLY A 149 -0.24 -19.50 4.00
N VAL A 150 0.67 -20.47 3.92
CA VAL A 150 0.45 -21.74 3.19
C VAL A 150 -0.59 -22.63 3.87
N ASP A 151 -0.65 -22.58 5.20
CA ASP A 151 -1.58 -23.39 6.00
C ASP A 151 -2.98 -22.76 6.06
N GLY A 152 -3.11 -21.47 5.68
CA GLY A 152 -4.35 -20.70 5.73
C GLY A 152 -4.88 -20.48 7.16
N ILE A 153 -5.82 -19.57 7.31
CA ILE A 153 -6.68 -19.49 8.50
C ILE A 153 -8.03 -20.08 8.10
N ASP A 154 -8.60 -20.92 8.97
CA ASP A 154 -9.97 -21.40 8.80
C ASP A 154 -10.92 -20.18 8.67
N ALA A 155 -11.63 -20.13 7.54
CA ALA A 155 -12.50 -19.01 7.20
C ALA A 155 -13.59 -18.77 8.26
N SER A 156 -14.10 -19.84 8.89
CA SER A 156 -15.12 -19.73 9.94
C SER A 156 -14.58 -19.14 11.24
N VAL A 157 -13.35 -19.51 11.62
CA VAL A 157 -12.65 -18.94 12.79
C VAL A 157 -12.33 -17.48 12.54
N TRP A 158 -11.88 -17.16 11.32
CA TRP A 158 -11.60 -15.78 10.93
C TRP A 158 -12.86 -14.92 10.94
N GLU A 159 -13.99 -15.43 10.45
CA GLU A 159 -15.28 -14.74 10.44
C GLU A 159 -15.76 -14.40 11.86
N MET A 160 -15.75 -15.38 12.76
CA MET A 160 -16.15 -15.18 14.15
C MET A 160 -15.29 -14.10 14.82
N ALA A 161 -13.97 -14.15 14.65
CA ALA A 161 -13.05 -13.14 15.17
C ALA A 161 -13.30 -11.73 14.60
N ARG A 162 -13.93 -11.64 13.42
CA ARG A 162 -14.18 -10.38 12.72
C ARG A 162 -15.53 -9.77 13.01
N MET A 163 -16.54 -10.60 13.27
CA MET A 163 -17.84 -10.12 13.72
C MET A 163 -17.74 -9.34 15.04
N SER A 164 -16.79 -9.73 15.90
CA SER A 164 -16.48 -9.09 17.18
C SER A 164 -15.26 -8.14 17.12
N ALA A 165 -14.72 -7.84 15.94
CA ALA A 165 -13.54 -6.98 15.84
C ALA A 165 -13.89 -5.54 16.19
N ASP A 166 -12.98 -4.85 16.87
CA ASP A 166 -13.16 -3.46 17.35
C ASP A 166 -13.41 -2.44 16.24
N ARG A 167 -13.03 -2.75 14.98
CA ARG A 167 -13.01 -1.79 13.87
C ARG A 167 -13.47 -2.40 12.57
N SER A 168 -14.34 -1.67 11.85
CA SER A 168 -14.75 -2.05 10.49
C SER A 168 -13.63 -1.82 9.47
N SER A 169 -13.61 -2.66 8.43
CA SER A 169 -12.60 -2.62 7.37
C SER A 169 -13.20 -2.71 5.96
N SER A 170 -14.52 -2.57 5.81
CA SER A 170 -15.22 -2.78 4.55
C SER A 170 -14.88 -4.16 3.97
N PHE A 171 -14.55 -4.25 2.68
CA PHE A 171 -14.12 -5.46 1.98
C PHE A 171 -12.62 -5.80 2.14
N PHE A 172 -11.91 -5.13 3.05
CA PHE A 172 -10.46 -5.32 3.25
C PHE A 172 -10.18 -6.15 4.50
N SER A 173 -9.05 -6.85 4.50
CA SER A 173 -8.59 -7.66 5.64
C SER A 173 -8.32 -6.84 6.90
N GLU A 174 -7.94 -5.57 6.76
CA GLU A 174 -7.72 -4.66 7.89
C GLU A 174 -8.12 -3.21 7.54
N PRO A 175 -8.50 -2.40 8.55
CA PRO A 175 -8.77 -0.97 8.35
C PRO A 175 -7.58 -0.24 7.73
N ALA A 176 -6.35 -0.68 8.04
CA ALA A 176 -5.11 -0.14 7.50
C ALA A 176 -5.00 -0.27 5.98
N HIS A 177 -5.48 -1.38 5.40
CA HIS A 177 -5.49 -1.60 3.95
C HIS A 177 -6.55 -0.74 3.26
N PHE A 178 -7.73 -0.59 3.89
CA PHE A 178 -8.76 0.29 3.35
C PHE A 178 -8.31 1.75 3.32
N VAL A 179 -7.63 2.21 4.39
CA VAL A 179 -7.00 3.53 4.42
C VAL A 179 -5.98 3.72 3.30
N GLN A 180 -5.08 2.76 3.12
CA GLN A 180 -4.08 2.80 2.04
C GLN A 180 -4.75 2.89 0.66
N PHE A 181 -5.92 2.28 0.48
CA PHE A 181 -6.71 2.39 -0.74
C PHE A 181 -7.43 3.75 -0.87
N LEU A 182 -7.90 4.37 0.21
CA LEU A 182 -8.64 5.64 0.11
C LEU A 182 -7.74 6.88 -0.07
N LEU A 183 -6.54 6.86 0.52
CA LEU A 183 -5.63 8.01 0.54
C LEU A 183 -5.30 8.57 -0.86
N PRO A 184 -4.92 7.76 -1.87
CA PRO A 184 -4.64 8.29 -3.21
C PRO A 184 -5.87 8.95 -3.85
N LEU A 185 -7.07 8.39 -3.62
CA LEU A 185 -8.30 8.97 -4.18
C LEU A 185 -8.64 10.31 -3.54
N LEU A 186 -8.46 10.45 -2.22
CA LEU A 186 -8.59 11.74 -1.52
C LEU A 186 -7.71 12.81 -2.18
N ILE A 187 -6.43 12.48 -2.38
CA ILE A 187 -5.45 13.39 -2.98
C ILE A 187 -5.87 13.78 -4.40
N LEU A 188 -6.32 12.83 -5.22
CA LEU A 188 -6.79 13.10 -6.57
C LEU A 188 -8.03 14.01 -6.60
N GLU A 189 -9.00 13.82 -5.71
CA GLU A 189 -10.20 14.65 -5.68
C GLU A 189 -9.89 16.11 -5.30
N PHE A 190 -9.04 16.32 -4.28
CA PHE A 190 -8.70 17.67 -3.80
C PHE A 190 -7.66 18.39 -4.66
N LEU A 191 -6.59 17.70 -5.09
CA LEU A 191 -5.43 18.34 -5.71
C LEU A 191 -5.39 18.21 -7.24
N PHE A 192 -6.00 17.17 -7.82
CA PHE A 192 -6.01 16.97 -9.27
C PHE A 192 -7.33 17.43 -9.91
N VAL A 193 -8.46 16.93 -9.42
CA VAL A 193 -9.79 17.25 -9.98
C VAL A 193 -10.22 18.65 -9.57
N SER A 194 -10.10 18.99 -8.29
CA SER A 194 -10.27 20.36 -7.76
C SER A 194 -11.58 21.05 -8.15
N LYS A 195 -12.72 20.34 -8.08
CA LYS A 195 -14.07 20.85 -8.40
C LYS A 195 -15.01 20.72 -7.20
N LYS A 196 -16.09 21.51 -7.13
CA LYS A 196 -17.09 21.47 -6.03
C LYS A 196 -17.54 20.05 -5.68
N LYS A 197 -17.97 19.26 -6.68
CA LYS A 197 -18.38 17.85 -6.47
C LYS A 197 -17.22 16.95 -6.01
N ALA A 198 -15.99 17.27 -6.41
CA ALA A 198 -14.79 16.54 -5.98
C ALA A 198 -14.45 16.84 -4.54
N TYR A 199 -14.54 18.11 -4.10
CA TYR A 199 -14.37 18.47 -2.69
C TYR A 199 -15.39 17.77 -1.80
N LEU A 200 -16.67 17.71 -2.20
CA LEU A 200 -17.68 16.95 -1.45
C LEU A 200 -17.31 15.46 -1.32
N ARG A 201 -16.93 14.81 -2.42
CA ARG A 201 -16.47 13.41 -2.38
C ARG A 201 -15.23 13.24 -1.52
N GLY A 202 -14.27 14.14 -1.65
CA GLY A 202 -13.06 14.17 -0.85
C GLY A 202 -13.35 14.31 0.65
N SER A 203 -14.29 15.17 1.03
CA SER A 203 -14.72 15.32 2.44
C SER A 203 -15.31 14.02 2.99
N VAL A 204 -16.15 13.32 2.22
CA VAL A 204 -16.67 12.00 2.62
C VAL A 204 -15.54 10.99 2.81
N ILE A 205 -14.55 10.98 1.91
CA ILE A 205 -13.36 10.13 2.04
C ILE A 205 -12.57 10.50 3.31
N ALA A 206 -12.33 11.79 3.57
CA ALA A 206 -11.60 12.25 4.75
C ALA A 206 -12.30 11.87 6.07
N ILE A 207 -13.62 12.01 6.13
CA ILE A 207 -14.43 11.56 7.29
C ILE A 207 -14.28 10.05 7.47
N THR A 208 -14.34 9.28 6.39
CA THR A 208 -14.15 7.82 6.45
C THR A 208 -12.75 7.45 6.95
N LEU A 209 -11.71 8.16 6.51
CA LEU A 209 -10.33 7.94 6.96
C LEU A 209 -10.17 8.19 8.47
N LEU A 210 -10.80 9.24 9.00
CA LEU A 210 -10.83 9.52 10.44
C LEU A 210 -11.61 8.43 11.21
N ALA A 211 -12.76 8.02 10.69
CA ALA A 211 -13.59 6.96 11.29
C ALA A 211 -12.93 5.58 11.32
N LEU A 212 -11.99 5.30 10.40
CA LEU A 212 -11.23 4.04 10.38
C LEU A 212 -10.21 3.89 11.52
N GLN A 213 -9.92 4.97 12.27
CA GLN A 213 -9.06 4.96 13.47
C GLN A 213 -7.74 4.19 13.27
N SER A 214 -7.05 4.49 12.17
CA SER A 214 -5.81 3.81 11.76
C SER A 214 -4.64 4.78 11.77
N GLY A 215 -3.48 4.34 12.28
CA GLY A 215 -2.25 5.14 12.24
C GLY A 215 -1.84 5.53 10.81
N ASN A 216 -2.13 4.66 9.83
CA ASN A 216 -1.91 4.98 8.41
C ASN A 216 -2.74 6.19 7.95
N ALA A 217 -3.94 6.36 8.50
CA ALA A 217 -4.83 7.46 8.12
C ALA A 217 -4.31 8.76 8.68
N LEU A 218 -3.85 8.78 9.94
CA LEU A 218 -3.27 9.96 10.56
C LEU A 218 -2.02 10.43 9.79
N ILE A 219 -1.08 9.53 9.49
CA ILE A 219 0.13 9.89 8.72
C ILE A 219 -0.25 10.37 7.31
N GLY A 220 -1.16 9.66 6.63
CA GLY A 220 -1.59 10.04 5.29
C GLY A 220 -2.30 11.39 5.24
N LEU A 221 -3.18 11.66 6.21
CA LEU A 221 -3.89 12.93 6.35
C LEU A 221 -2.96 14.08 6.73
N ALA A 222 -1.94 13.83 7.56
CA ALA A 222 -0.93 14.83 7.89
C ALA A 222 -0.15 15.27 6.63
N VAL A 223 0.35 14.31 5.85
CA VAL A 223 1.02 14.60 4.56
C VAL A 223 0.07 15.33 3.61
N PHE A 224 -1.17 14.84 3.47
CA PHE A 224 -2.19 15.49 2.64
C PHE A 224 -2.43 16.93 3.07
N SER A 225 -2.56 17.21 4.36
CA SER A 225 -2.85 18.53 4.91
C SER A 225 -1.75 19.54 4.55
N VAL A 226 -0.47 19.14 4.65
CA VAL A 226 0.66 19.99 4.23
C VAL A 226 0.55 20.35 2.75
N PHE A 227 0.33 19.36 1.88
CA PHE A 227 0.22 19.60 0.44
C PHE A 227 -1.05 20.38 0.08
N PHE A 228 -2.15 20.16 0.80
CA PHE A 228 -3.40 20.89 0.61
C PHE A 228 -3.25 22.36 1.02
N LEU A 229 -2.53 22.65 2.10
CA LEU A 229 -2.19 24.03 2.48
C LEU A 229 -1.30 24.70 1.42
N CYS A 230 -0.29 24.02 0.88
CA CYS A 230 0.49 24.53 -0.25
C CYS A 230 -0.37 24.79 -1.50
N PHE A 231 -1.34 23.91 -1.77
CA PHE A 231 -2.31 24.11 -2.85
C PHE A 231 -3.18 25.34 -2.62
N LEU A 232 -3.71 25.51 -1.41
CA LEU A 232 -4.55 26.66 -1.08
C LEU A 232 -3.78 27.98 -1.16
N TYR A 233 -2.56 28.01 -0.63
CA TYR A 233 -1.67 29.18 -0.71
C TYR A 233 -1.37 29.60 -2.14
N SER A 234 -1.16 28.62 -3.04
CA SER A 234 -0.82 28.91 -4.45
C SER A 234 -2.02 29.28 -5.32
N LYS A 235 -3.24 28.83 -4.97
CA LYS A 235 -4.43 28.97 -5.82
C LYS A 235 -5.45 30.00 -5.34
N PHE A 236 -5.51 30.24 -4.03
CA PHE A 236 -6.51 31.11 -3.40
C PHE A 236 -5.84 32.26 -2.65
N ASN A 237 -6.63 33.23 -2.17
CA ASN A 237 -6.10 34.36 -1.41
C ASN A 237 -5.62 33.94 0.00
N HIS A 238 -4.78 34.78 0.62
CA HIS A 238 -4.20 34.50 1.93
C HIS A 238 -5.25 34.29 3.04
N ALA A 239 -6.42 34.91 2.93
CA ALA A 239 -7.51 34.75 3.90
C ALA A 239 -8.07 33.31 3.90
N ILE A 240 -8.28 32.70 2.73
CA ILE A 240 -8.75 31.31 2.61
C ILE A 240 -7.69 30.34 3.16
N PHE A 241 -6.42 30.60 2.87
CA PHE A 241 -5.30 29.82 3.43
C PHE A 241 -5.28 29.90 4.97
N LEU A 242 -5.28 31.10 5.54
CA LEU A 242 -5.27 31.32 6.99
C LEU A 242 -6.50 30.71 7.66
N GLY A 243 -7.69 30.92 7.10
CA GLY A 243 -8.93 30.32 7.60
C GLY A 243 -8.90 28.79 7.59
N SER A 244 -8.35 28.18 6.52
CA SER A 244 -8.22 26.72 6.43
C SER A 244 -7.18 26.17 7.40
N LEU A 245 -6.06 26.87 7.59
CA LEU A 245 -5.03 26.52 8.57
C LEU A 245 -5.61 26.55 10.00
N LEU A 246 -6.30 27.65 10.34
CA LEU A 246 -6.96 27.80 11.64
C LEU A 246 -8.03 26.72 11.85
N LEU A 247 -8.81 26.39 10.81
CA LEU A 247 -9.81 25.32 10.89
C LEU A 247 -9.16 23.95 11.13
N ILE A 248 -8.09 23.60 10.41
CA ILE A 248 -7.37 22.34 10.62
C ILE A 248 -6.81 22.27 12.05
N LEU A 249 -6.22 23.35 12.55
CA LEU A 249 -5.72 23.43 13.92
C LEU A 249 -6.84 23.31 14.95
N ALA A 250 -7.94 24.04 14.76
CA ALA A 250 -9.09 24.00 15.65
C ALA A 250 -9.73 22.60 15.69
N LEU A 251 -9.91 21.97 14.54
CA LEU A 251 -10.39 20.58 14.45
C LEU A 251 -9.42 19.61 15.09
N GLY A 252 -8.11 19.80 14.94
CA GLY A 252 -7.09 18.98 15.59
C GLY A 252 -7.12 19.10 17.11
N ILE A 253 -7.23 20.32 17.64
CA ILE A 253 -7.34 20.58 19.08
C ILE A 253 -8.64 20.01 19.63
N PHE A 254 -9.77 20.27 18.95
CA PHE A 254 -11.07 19.75 19.35
C PHE A 254 -11.11 18.22 19.33
N ALA A 255 -10.62 17.60 18.26
CA ALA A 255 -10.53 16.15 18.16
C ALA A 255 -9.66 15.56 19.27
N THR A 256 -8.49 16.15 19.54
CA THR A 256 -7.62 15.70 20.64
C THR A 256 -8.34 15.82 21.98
N SER A 257 -8.92 16.99 22.29
CA SER A 257 -9.65 17.23 23.53
C SER A 257 -10.86 16.30 23.72
N ALA A 258 -11.66 16.11 22.66
CA ALA A 258 -12.81 15.21 22.68
C ALA A 258 -12.39 13.75 22.88
N MET A 259 -11.22 13.36 22.36
CA MET A 259 -10.71 11.99 22.51
C MET A 259 -10.12 11.74 23.91
N LEU A 260 -9.47 12.72 24.54
CA LEU A 260 -8.79 12.54 25.84
C LEU A 260 -9.70 11.99 26.95
N ASN A 261 -11.01 12.22 26.88
CA ASN A 261 -11.99 11.74 27.87
C ASN A 261 -12.71 10.44 27.44
N THR A 262 -12.24 9.76 26.40
CA THR A 262 -12.85 8.54 25.88
C THR A 262 -11.87 7.38 25.96
N GLU A 263 -12.39 6.16 26.15
CA GLU A 263 -11.60 4.91 26.08
C GLU A 263 -10.78 4.81 24.78
N GLN A 264 -11.28 5.41 23.70
CA GLN A 264 -10.59 5.46 22.41
C GLN A 264 -9.37 6.39 22.43
N GLY A 265 -9.42 7.51 23.17
CA GLY A 265 -8.28 8.42 23.33
C GLY A 265 -7.22 7.84 24.25
N GLU A 266 -7.60 7.16 25.33
CA GLU A 266 -6.67 6.43 26.19
C GLU A 266 -5.90 5.38 25.36
N LYS A 267 -6.59 4.56 24.57
CA LYS A 267 -5.96 3.60 23.64
C LYS A 267 -5.05 4.25 22.60
N LEU A 268 -5.25 5.52 22.24
CA LEU A 268 -4.36 6.25 21.33
C LEU A 268 -3.14 6.84 22.06
N LEU A 269 -3.30 7.32 23.29
CA LEU A 269 -2.19 7.78 24.13
C LEU A 269 -1.26 6.63 24.50
N GLU A 270 -1.82 5.48 24.88
CA GLU A 270 -1.04 4.25 25.12
C GLU A 270 -0.23 3.85 23.88
N ARG A 271 -0.76 4.06 22.67
CA ARG A 271 -0.02 3.82 21.43
C ARG A 271 1.15 4.76 21.21
N GLN A 272 1.15 5.97 21.79
CA GLN A 272 2.30 6.86 21.72
C GLN A 272 3.48 6.27 22.49
N GLU A 273 3.24 5.67 23.65
CA GLU A 273 4.27 4.99 24.43
C GLU A 273 4.85 3.80 23.67
N GLN A 274 4.01 3.07 22.91
CA GLN A 274 4.42 1.98 22.02
C GLN A 274 5.32 2.40 20.83
N LEU A 275 5.49 3.71 20.59
CA LEU A 275 6.43 4.21 19.58
C LEU A 275 7.88 4.22 20.07
N ASN A 276 8.12 4.10 21.39
CA ASN A 276 9.46 4.02 21.94
C ASN A 276 10.09 2.66 21.66
N SER A 277 11.40 2.66 21.38
CA SER A 277 12.18 1.42 21.14
C SER A 277 12.18 0.47 22.34
N ASP A 278 11.94 1.01 23.54
CA ASP A 278 12.05 0.28 24.80
C ASP A 278 10.76 -0.50 25.13
N GLN A 279 9.65 -0.19 24.45
CA GLN A 279 8.38 -0.92 24.55
C GLN A 279 8.35 -2.15 23.64
N ILE A 280 9.34 -3.03 23.85
CA ILE A 280 9.56 -4.23 23.02
C ILE A 280 8.33 -5.14 23.10
N GLY A 281 7.83 -5.60 21.94
CA GLY A 281 6.68 -6.49 21.83
C GLY A 281 5.32 -5.79 21.60
N SER A 282 5.26 -4.47 21.71
CA SER A 282 4.04 -3.70 21.40
C SER A 282 3.74 -3.62 19.91
N SER A 283 2.47 -3.37 19.51
CA SER A 283 2.11 -3.26 18.09
C SER A 283 2.84 -2.12 17.37
N GLY A 284 3.15 -1.01 18.06
CA GLY A 284 3.98 0.08 17.54
C GLY A 284 5.41 -0.37 17.27
N PHE A 285 6.02 -1.05 18.24
CA PHE A 285 7.36 -1.63 18.12
C PHE A 285 7.49 -2.59 16.93
N LEU A 286 6.53 -3.51 16.77
CA LEU A 286 6.53 -4.49 15.67
C LEU A 286 6.53 -3.81 14.29
N ARG A 287 5.87 -2.65 14.17
CA ARG A 287 5.75 -1.90 12.89
C ARG A 287 6.93 -0.98 12.61
N ILE A 288 7.50 -0.36 13.64
CA ILE A 288 8.51 0.69 13.47
C ILE A 288 9.93 0.17 13.69
N TRP A 289 10.14 -0.69 14.68
CA TRP A 289 11.48 -1.00 15.19
C TRP A 289 11.96 -2.42 14.88
N ARG A 290 11.07 -3.41 14.91
CA ARG A 290 11.43 -4.85 14.84
C ARG A 290 12.43 -5.19 13.72
N GLY A 291 12.22 -4.69 12.51
CA GLY A 291 13.12 -4.97 11.38
C GLY A 291 14.52 -4.34 11.52
N TYR A 292 14.65 -3.22 12.22
CA TYR A 292 15.96 -2.60 12.46
C TYR A 292 16.83 -3.40 13.43
N PHE A 293 16.22 -4.04 14.43
CA PHE A 293 16.93 -4.98 15.33
C PHE A 293 17.40 -6.24 14.59
N VAL A 294 16.62 -6.73 13.63
CA VAL A 294 17.07 -7.83 12.75
C VAL A 294 18.22 -7.34 11.87
N TYR A 295 18.10 -6.15 11.28
CA TYR A 295 19.13 -5.55 10.42
C TYR A 295 20.45 -5.29 11.17
N SER A 296 20.41 -4.85 12.43
CA SER A 296 21.60 -4.64 13.25
C SER A 296 22.34 -5.95 13.60
N SER A 297 21.65 -7.10 13.52
CA SER A 297 22.26 -8.42 13.71
C SER A 297 22.97 -8.96 12.46
N LEU A 298 22.82 -8.28 11.31
CA LEU A 298 23.47 -8.65 10.06
C LEU A 298 24.95 -8.26 10.06
N SER A 299 25.78 -9.04 9.38
CA SER A 299 27.17 -8.63 9.12
C SER A 299 27.22 -7.38 8.23
N LEU A 300 28.32 -6.64 8.27
CA LEU A 300 28.49 -5.43 7.45
C LEU A 300 28.29 -5.69 5.95
N LYS A 301 28.72 -6.85 5.45
CA LYS A 301 28.48 -7.25 4.05
C LYS A 301 26.99 -7.45 3.75
N GLU A 302 26.28 -8.11 4.65
CA GLU A 302 24.83 -8.34 4.54
C GLU A 302 24.01 -7.05 4.70
N GLN A 303 24.48 -6.09 5.50
CA GLN A 303 23.87 -4.77 5.61
C GLN A 303 23.99 -3.97 4.31
N ILE A 304 25.15 -4.04 3.65
CA ILE A 304 25.39 -3.33 2.39
C ILE A 304 24.60 -3.98 1.23
N LEU A 305 24.67 -5.32 1.12
CA LEU A 305 24.13 -6.06 -0.03
C LEU A 305 22.68 -6.56 0.16
N GLY A 306 22.23 -6.67 1.39
CA GLY A 306 20.99 -7.35 1.75
C GLY A 306 21.14 -8.87 1.83
N VAL A 307 20.12 -9.48 2.42
CA VAL A 307 19.93 -10.93 2.57
C VAL A 307 18.67 -11.30 1.79
N ASN A 308 18.79 -11.35 0.46
CA ASN A 308 17.68 -11.72 -0.41
C ASN A 308 17.43 -13.23 -0.42
N ASN A 309 17.26 -13.84 0.75
CA ASN A 309 16.93 -15.25 0.91
C ASN A 309 16.15 -15.44 2.23
N LYS A 310 14.93 -15.96 2.14
CA LYS A 310 14.02 -16.14 3.29
C LYS A 310 14.63 -17.04 4.36
N GLU A 311 15.30 -18.13 3.97
CA GLU A 311 15.88 -19.08 4.91
C GLU A 311 17.10 -18.51 5.63
N VAL A 312 17.92 -17.74 4.92
CA VAL A 312 19.04 -17.02 5.56
C VAL A 312 18.51 -15.95 6.50
N LEU A 313 17.49 -15.19 6.08
CA LEU A 313 16.85 -14.18 6.91
C LEU A 313 16.26 -14.78 8.19
N LYS A 314 15.56 -15.92 8.11
CA LYS A 314 15.06 -16.65 9.29
C LYS A 314 16.18 -17.01 10.27
N LYS A 315 17.33 -17.47 9.77
CA LYS A 315 18.50 -17.76 10.63
C LYS A 315 19.04 -16.51 11.30
N ARG A 316 18.96 -15.34 10.66
CA ARG A 316 19.36 -14.05 11.25
C ARG A 316 18.35 -13.56 12.29
N ILE A 317 17.05 -13.73 12.03
CA ILE A 317 16.00 -13.44 13.01
C ILE A 317 16.22 -14.23 14.31
N LYS A 318 16.51 -15.55 14.23
CA LYS A 318 16.80 -16.39 15.41
C LYS A 318 17.97 -15.86 16.26
N LYS A 319 18.92 -15.13 15.65
CA LYS A 319 20.07 -14.51 16.32
C LYS A 319 19.82 -13.08 16.82
N SER A 320 18.71 -12.46 16.44
CA SER A 320 18.38 -11.10 16.86
C SER A 320 17.90 -11.07 18.32
N SER A 321 18.11 -9.93 19.00
CA SER A 321 17.65 -9.72 20.39
C SER A 321 16.13 -9.72 20.55
N VAL A 322 15.39 -9.66 19.43
CA VAL A 322 13.93 -9.56 19.38
C VAL A 322 13.30 -10.81 18.75
N ASN A 323 14.02 -11.94 18.72
CA ASN A 323 13.55 -13.18 18.10
C ASN A 323 12.18 -13.65 18.64
N TRP A 324 11.92 -13.43 19.92
CA TRP A 324 10.69 -13.78 20.62
C TRP A 324 9.48 -12.97 20.16
N SER A 325 9.70 -11.83 19.49
CA SER A 325 8.64 -10.99 18.94
C SER A 325 8.05 -11.53 17.62
N PHE A 326 8.58 -12.65 17.12
CA PHE A 326 8.09 -13.36 15.95
C PHE A 326 7.33 -14.61 16.43
N LYS A 327 6.00 -14.59 16.30
CA LYS A 327 5.11 -15.58 16.93
C LYS A 327 5.10 -16.93 16.23
N ASP A 328 5.42 -16.96 14.95
CA ASP A 328 5.48 -18.16 14.13
C ASP A 328 6.62 -18.07 13.10
N GLU A 329 6.99 -19.19 12.48
CA GLU A 329 8.09 -19.23 11.50
C GLU A 329 7.77 -18.49 10.18
N ASN A 330 6.54 -18.02 10.00
CA ASN A 330 6.08 -17.30 8.81
C ASN A 330 5.83 -15.80 9.06
N ASP A 331 5.86 -15.34 10.32
CA ASP A 331 5.76 -13.94 10.72
C ASP A 331 7.03 -13.24 10.26
N LEU A 332 6.95 -12.64 9.09
CA LEU A 332 8.00 -11.80 8.51
C LEU A 332 7.44 -10.41 8.20
N TYR A 333 6.61 -9.90 9.11
CA TYR A 333 6.10 -8.54 8.96
C TYR A 333 7.23 -7.53 9.22
N PHE A 334 7.61 -6.82 8.17
CA PHE A 334 8.54 -5.71 8.21
C PHE A 334 7.91 -4.55 7.45
N ASN A 335 8.12 -3.31 7.92
CA ASN A 335 7.75 -2.17 7.08
C ASN A 335 8.59 -2.15 5.80
N THR A 336 8.21 -1.30 4.86
CA THR A 336 8.81 -1.31 3.52
C THR A 336 10.27 -0.87 3.53
N VAL A 337 10.64 0.12 4.34
CA VAL A 337 12.04 0.57 4.48
C VAL A 337 12.91 -0.56 5.05
N GLN A 338 12.43 -1.20 6.11
CA GLN A 338 13.09 -2.38 6.69
C GLN A 338 13.21 -3.50 5.67
N SER A 339 12.18 -3.73 4.85
CA SER A 339 12.22 -4.75 3.79
C SER A 339 13.29 -4.44 2.73
N PHE A 340 13.44 -3.18 2.30
CA PHE A 340 14.54 -2.79 1.40
C PHE A 340 15.91 -3.07 2.02
N LEU A 341 16.11 -2.70 3.29
CA LEU A 341 17.36 -2.92 4.00
C LEU A 341 17.66 -4.42 4.19
N LEU A 342 16.67 -5.20 4.61
CA LEU A 342 16.83 -6.64 4.86
C LEU A 342 17.05 -7.43 3.58
N TYR A 343 16.31 -7.15 2.50
CA TYR A 343 16.41 -7.94 1.27
C TYR A 343 17.44 -7.41 0.29
N THR A 344 17.69 -6.11 0.24
CA THR A 344 18.57 -5.49 -0.77
C THR A 344 19.62 -4.54 -0.18
N GLY A 345 19.71 -4.44 1.15
CA GLY A 345 20.71 -3.62 1.81
C GLY A 345 20.58 -2.13 1.52
N VAL A 346 21.59 -1.38 1.95
CA VAL A 346 21.69 0.06 1.70
C VAL A 346 21.76 0.36 0.20
N VAL A 347 22.42 -0.49 -0.60
CA VAL A 347 22.55 -0.28 -2.05
C VAL A 347 21.19 -0.35 -2.72
N GLY A 348 20.37 -1.36 -2.42
CA GLY A 348 19.04 -1.47 -3.00
C GLY A 348 18.10 -0.35 -2.57
N LEU A 349 18.15 0.05 -1.30
CA LEU A 349 17.41 1.21 -0.81
C LEU A 349 17.81 2.49 -1.57
N PHE A 350 19.10 2.72 -1.76
CA PHE A 350 19.61 3.87 -2.51
C PHE A 350 19.12 3.87 -3.97
N LEU A 351 19.22 2.73 -4.67
CA LEU A 351 18.73 2.59 -6.05
C LEU A 351 17.22 2.83 -6.15
N PHE A 352 16.46 2.35 -5.16
CA PHE A 352 15.02 2.62 -5.10
C PHE A 352 14.73 4.11 -4.82
N LEU A 353 15.50 4.78 -3.96
CA LEU A 353 15.38 6.22 -3.73
C LEU A 353 15.67 7.03 -4.99
N LEU A 354 16.65 6.64 -5.82
CA LEU A 354 16.86 7.26 -7.14
C LEU A 354 15.61 7.18 -8.01
N PHE A 355 14.91 6.05 -7.97
CA PHE A 355 13.64 5.88 -8.69
C PHE A 355 12.54 6.79 -8.13
N ILE A 356 12.41 6.91 -6.80
CA ILE A 356 11.49 7.86 -6.17
C ILE A 356 11.81 9.31 -6.56
N ILE A 357 13.08 9.71 -6.53
CA ILE A 357 13.53 11.04 -6.98
C ILE A 357 13.18 11.26 -8.45
N TRP A 358 13.33 10.25 -9.30
CA TRP A 358 12.93 10.34 -10.70
C TRP A 358 11.41 10.54 -10.85
N ILE A 359 10.56 9.86 -10.08
CA ILE A 359 9.11 10.09 -10.11
C ILE A 359 8.78 11.50 -9.59
N TRP A 360 9.47 11.97 -8.57
CA TRP A 360 9.24 13.29 -7.95
C TRP A 360 9.54 14.45 -8.90
N LYS A 361 10.69 14.39 -9.58
CA LYS A 361 11.13 15.43 -10.52
C LYS A 361 10.06 15.63 -11.60
N GLU A 362 9.70 16.90 -11.81
CA GLU A 362 8.71 17.34 -12.81
C GLU A 362 7.29 16.78 -12.63
N ASN A 363 6.98 16.21 -11.46
CA ASN A 363 5.63 15.77 -11.17
C ASN A 363 4.75 16.94 -10.72
N ASN A 364 3.44 16.82 -10.95
CA ASN A 364 2.47 17.79 -10.46
C ASN A 364 2.24 17.63 -8.93
N LEU A 365 1.54 18.57 -8.32
CA LEU A 365 1.34 18.61 -6.87
C LEU A 365 0.63 17.35 -6.34
N ALA A 366 -0.38 16.84 -7.06
CA ALA A 366 -1.10 15.63 -6.69
C ALA A 366 -0.19 14.38 -6.73
N GLY A 367 0.59 14.21 -7.79
CA GLY A 367 1.53 13.09 -7.92
C GLY A 367 2.65 13.15 -6.87
N ARG A 368 3.15 14.35 -6.54
CA ARG A 368 4.10 14.55 -5.43
C ARG A 368 3.49 14.18 -4.08
N CYS A 369 2.25 14.61 -3.82
CA CYS A 369 1.56 14.27 -2.59
C CYS A 369 1.36 12.75 -2.46
N ILE A 370 0.87 12.07 -3.51
CA ILE A 370 0.73 10.59 -3.52
C ILE A 370 2.08 9.92 -3.23
N LEU A 371 3.15 10.37 -3.88
CA LEU A 371 4.49 9.79 -3.71
C LEU A 371 5.02 9.96 -2.28
N ILE A 372 4.84 11.13 -1.66
CA ILE A 372 5.29 11.37 -0.29
C ILE A 372 4.42 10.62 0.71
N THR A 373 3.10 10.52 0.47
CA THR A 373 2.23 9.66 1.28
C THR A 373 2.71 8.20 1.21
N PHE A 374 3.08 7.70 0.02
CA PHE A 374 3.69 6.37 -0.11
C PHE A 374 4.97 6.25 0.71
N CYS A 375 5.92 7.18 0.58
CA CYS A 375 7.17 7.16 1.34
C CYS A 375 6.94 7.19 2.86
N ALA A 376 5.98 7.98 3.33
CA ALA A 376 5.62 8.04 4.76
C ALA A 376 5.04 6.69 5.24
N LEU A 377 4.17 6.07 4.44
CA LEU A 377 3.61 4.75 4.76
C LEU A 377 4.68 3.65 4.70
N CYS A 378 5.69 3.76 3.84
CA CYS A 378 6.80 2.82 3.79
C CYS A 378 7.54 2.66 5.13
N CYS A 379 7.53 3.68 5.97
CA CYS A 379 8.17 3.67 7.29
C CYS A 379 7.37 2.93 8.36
N ILE A 380 6.08 2.64 8.14
CA ILE A 380 5.20 2.05 9.16
C ILE A 380 4.39 0.84 8.68
N ALA A 381 4.27 0.65 7.36
CA ALA A 381 3.48 -0.39 6.74
C ALA A 381 4.34 -1.28 5.83
N SER A 382 3.98 -2.56 5.79
CA SER A 382 4.55 -3.54 4.87
C SER A 382 3.90 -3.41 3.49
N LEU A 383 4.53 -2.65 2.59
CA LEU A 383 4.08 -2.39 1.23
C LEU A 383 5.03 -2.95 0.18
N PHE A 384 6.17 -3.52 0.58
CA PHE A 384 7.22 -4.01 -0.31
C PHE A 384 6.68 -5.04 -1.32
N PHE A 385 6.71 -4.69 -2.61
CA PHE A 385 6.14 -5.48 -3.72
C PHE A 385 4.69 -5.93 -3.52
N THR A 386 3.89 -5.10 -2.83
CA THR A 386 2.44 -5.30 -2.70
C THR A 386 1.69 -4.57 -3.81
N HIS A 387 0.44 -4.95 -4.03
CA HIS A 387 -0.49 -4.23 -4.90
C HIS A 387 -0.70 -2.77 -4.47
N THR A 388 -0.56 -2.46 -3.18
CA THR A 388 -0.64 -1.09 -2.67
C THR A 388 0.54 -0.26 -3.16
N MET A 389 1.76 -0.78 -3.10
CA MET A 389 2.92 -0.11 -3.70
C MET A 389 2.71 0.17 -5.19
N LEU A 390 2.14 -0.79 -5.93
CA LEU A 390 1.78 -0.62 -7.34
C LEU A 390 0.81 0.53 -7.55
N LEU A 391 -0.29 0.56 -6.79
CA LEU A 391 -1.31 1.60 -6.86
C LEU A 391 -0.72 3.00 -6.72
N TYR A 392 0.11 3.22 -5.69
CA TYR A 392 0.74 4.52 -5.43
C TYR A 392 1.76 4.91 -6.51
N LEU A 393 2.63 3.98 -6.92
CA LEU A 393 3.67 4.26 -7.92
C LEU A 393 3.06 4.48 -9.32
N ILE A 394 2.07 3.69 -9.72
CA ILE A 394 1.36 3.85 -11.00
C ILE A 394 0.66 5.20 -11.02
N LEU A 395 -0.12 5.54 -9.99
CA LEU A 395 -0.81 6.82 -9.92
C LEU A 395 0.17 8.00 -9.97
N SER A 396 1.27 7.94 -9.23
CA SER A 396 2.28 9.00 -9.23
C SER A 396 2.93 9.18 -10.61
N ILE A 397 3.17 8.09 -11.34
CA ILE A 397 3.71 8.14 -12.71
C ILE A 397 2.65 8.63 -13.71
N LEU A 398 1.40 8.20 -13.59
CA LEU A 398 0.31 8.71 -14.43
C LEU A 398 0.13 10.21 -14.23
N MET A 399 0.19 10.71 -12.98
CA MET A 399 0.20 12.14 -12.68
C MET A 399 1.39 12.87 -13.30
N LYS A 400 2.59 12.26 -13.25
CA LYS A 400 3.76 12.85 -13.91
C LYS A 400 3.55 13.03 -15.41
N ARG A 401 2.91 12.05 -16.07
CA ARG A 401 2.60 12.09 -17.51
C ARG A 401 1.60 13.18 -17.90
N GLU A 402 0.70 13.56 -17.00
CA GLU A 402 -0.19 14.70 -17.22
C GLU A 402 0.57 16.03 -17.22
N ASN A 403 1.74 16.10 -16.60
CA ASN A 403 2.57 17.30 -16.55
C ASN A 403 3.66 17.32 -17.64
N VAL A 404 4.36 16.20 -17.85
CA VAL A 404 5.50 16.09 -18.78
C VAL A 404 5.49 14.74 -19.50
N LYS A 405 5.88 14.73 -20.78
CA LYS A 405 6.12 13.48 -21.53
C LYS A 405 7.27 12.70 -20.88
N CYS A 406 6.94 11.60 -20.21
CA CYS A 406 7.95 10.73 -19.60
C CYS A 406 8.62 9.84 -20.65
N GLU A 407 9.94 9.93 -20.78
CA GLU A 407 10.72 8.94 -21.52
C GLU A 407 10.66 7.59 -20.79
N MET A 408 10.11 6.59 -21.45
CA MET A 408 10.07 5.21 -20.98
C MET A 408 10.52 4.29 -22.10
N ILE A 409 11.33 3.30 -21.75
CA ILE A 409 11.72 2.27 -22.71
C ILE A 409 10.55 1.31 -22.89
N ARG A 410 10.36 0.84 -24.12
CA ARG A 410 9.40 -0.20 -24.46
C ARG A 410 10.15 -1.51 -24.67
N ILE A 411 9.72 -2.56 -23.96
CA ILE A 411 10.14 -3.94 -24.24
C ILE A 411 8.99 -4.62 -24.95
N LYS A 412 9.33 -5.35 -26.01
CA LYS A 412 8.42 -6.24 -26.73
C LYS A 412 8.82 -7.67 -26.34
N ILE A 413 7.94 -8.37 -25.63
CA ILE A 413 8.09 -9.79 -25.25
C ILE A 413 7.20 -10.64 -26.14
#